data_AF-A0A818Z9L5-F1
#
_entry.id   AF-A0A818Z9L5-F1
#
_cell.length_a   1.000
_cell.length_b   1.000
_cell.length_c   1.000
_cell.angle_alpha   90.00
_cell.angle_beta   90.00
_cell.angle_gamma   90.00
#
_symmetry.space_group_name_H-M   'P 1'
#
loop_
_entity.id
_entity.type
_entity.pdbx_description
1 polymer ?
#
loop_
_entity_poly.entity_id
_entity_poly.type
_entity_poly.pdbx_seq_one_letter_code
_entity_poly.pdbx_strand_id
1 'polypeptide(L)'
;MADNSNIKSTKLNEIHISSGDDETFHPAPLPIDDDGFIIAFDIEQHDEILTFFEKHGVVVIANVLTEQECERSVDDVWKFLQEMCNSNIDCNKPEIWNSNWPMFSHMGILGNERWLYPQACDNRQNPNIYKVFCTLFGDHELITNVTRAGLMRPTKDVYFPSLNKTEDRENWKTISNWLHLDMNPLTGRATTYGFEYVAEGHFESSNNPLSAQDKLTNNGMRVRKLQAILALVDCREQDGGFHAVPGFQHYIVTWTKQNQKLCLRSNQSGDPTTVQIPRDDPIREHI
;
A
#
# COMPACT_ATOMS: atom_id res chain seq x y z
N MET A 1 -9.29 20.29 -33.47
CA MET A 1 -9.48 20.31 -32.01
C MET A 1 -10.64 19.37 -31.73
N ALA A 2 -10.38 18.20 -31.16
CA ALA A 2 -11.44 17.28 -30.77
C ALA A 2 -12.15 17.85 -29.54
N ASP A 3 -13.47 17.81 -29.58
CA ASP A 3 -14.36 18.34 -28.56
C ASP A 3 -14.32 17.44 -27.31
N ASN A 4 -13.56 17.88 -26.30
CA ASN A 4 -13.40 17.19 -25.00
C ASN A 4 -14.55 17.50 -24.02
N SER A 5 -15.66 18.09 -24.46
CA SER A 5 -16.74 18.51 -23.56
C SER A 5 -17.64 17.37 -23.05
N ASN A 6 -17.50 16.14 -23.56
CA ASN A 6 -18.46 15.05 -23.29
C ASN A 6 -17.96 13.91 -22.36
N ILE A 7 -16.75 13.98 -21.82
CA ILE A 7 -16.21 12.92 -20.93
C ILE A 7 -16.70 13.09 -19.47
N LYS A 8 -17.27 14.25 -19.11
CA LYS A 8 -17.52 14.66 -17.72
C LYS A 8 -18.80 14.13 -17.06
N SER A 9 -19.59 13.24 -17.66
CA SER A 9 -20.89 12.87 -17.05
C SER A 9 -21.24 11.39 -16.98
N THR A 10 -20.34 10.49 -17.33
CA THR A 10 -20.62 9.05 -17.24
C THR A 10 -19.79 8.46 -16.11
N LYS A 11 -20.39 8.26 -14.94
CA LYS A 11 -19.82 7.35 -13.93
C LYS A 11 -19.63 5.99 -14.61
N LEU A 12 -18.46 5.39 -14.45
CA LEU A 12 -18.22 4.03 -14.94
C LEU A 12 -19.16 3.08 -14.18
N ASN A 13 -19.43 1.91 -14.76
CA ASN A 13 -20.36 0.92 -14.18
C ASN A 13 -20.11 0.71 -12.68
N GLU A 14 -21.19 0.55 -11.90
CA GLU A 14 -21.07 0.21 -10.48
C GLU A 14 -20.28 -1.09 -10.36
N ILE A 15 -19.10 -1.01 -9.76
CA ILE A 15 -18.32 -2.18 -9.38
C ILE A 15 -19.12 -2.86 -8.26
N HIS A 16 -19.52 -4.12 -8.45
CA HIS A 16 -20.10 -4.89 -7.36
C HIS A 16 -19.03 -5.06 -6.29
N ILE A 17 -19.28 -4.50 -5.10
CA ILE A 17 -18.36 -4.56 -3.96
C ILE A 17 -19.03 -5.40 -2.90
N SER A 18 -18.33 -6.43 -2.43
CA SER A 18 -18.70 -7.14 -1.22
C SER A 18 -18.92 -6.14 -0.07
N SER A 19 -20.01 -6.36 0.67
CA SER A 19 -20.32 -5.63 1.90
C SER A 19 -19.28 -5.86 3.01
N GLY A 20 -18.38 -6.83 2.84
CA GLY A 20 -17.31 -7.14 3.77
C GLY A 20 -17.79 -7.82 5.06
N ASP A 21 -19.03 -8.31 5.06
CA ASP A 21 -19.76 -8.84 6.21
C ASP A 21 -19.93 -10.36 6.20
N ASP A 22 -19.07 -11.08 5.47
CA ASP A 22 -19.01 -12.54 5.55
C ASP A 22 -18.87 -12.96 7.02
N GLU A 23 -19.65 -13.95 7.45
CA GLU A 23 -19.64 -14.42 8.86
C GLU A 23 -18.32 -15.10 9.22
N THR A 24 -17.64 -15.68 8.22
CA THR A 24 -16.38 -16.39 8.35
C THR A 24 -15.40 -15.95 7.27
N PHE A 25 -14.11 -15.93 7.60
CA PHE A 25 -13.08 -15.66 6.61
C PHE A 25 -12.93 -16.82 5.62
N HIS A 26 -12.86 -16.49 4.33
CA HIS A 26 -12.59 -17.44 3.26
C HIS A 26 -11.26 -17.08 2.59
N PRO A 27 -10.19 -17.87 2.81
CA PRO A 27 -8.89 -17.60 2.19
C PRO A 27 -8.98 -17.61 0.67
N ALA A 28 -8.41 -16.59 0.02
CA ALA A 28 -8.40 -16.43 -1.43
C ALA A 28 -6.95 -16.34 -1.96
N PRO A 29 -6.13 -17.41 -1.85
CA PRO A 29 -4.71 -17.35 -2.20
C PRO A 29 -4.49 -16.81 -3.61
N LEU A 30 -3.45 -15.99 -3.77
CA LEU A 30 -3.12 -15.36 -5.04
C LEU A 30 -2.51 -16.40 -5.99
N PRO A 31 -3.03 -16.56 -7.22
CA PRO A 31 -2.42 -17.45 -8.19
C PRO A 31 -1.09 -16.87 -8.68
N ILE A 32 -0.13 -17.78 -8.93
CA ILE A 32 1.20 -17.46 -9.45
C ILE A 32 1.34 -17.91 -10.91
N ASP A 33 2.15 -17.19 -11.67
CA ASP A 33 2.56 -17.57 -13.03
C ASP A 33 3.77 -18.52 -13.04
N ASP A 34 4.20 -18.89 -14.25
CA ASP A 34 5.32 -19.83 -14.46
C ASP A 34 6.68 -19.28 -13.98
N ASP A 35 6.82 -17.96 -13.85
CA ASP A 35 8.02 -17.27 -13.37
C ASP A 35 8.00 -17.05 -11.85
N GLY A 36 6.92 -17.46 -11.17
CA GLY A 36 6.74 -17.36 -9.73
C GLY A 36 6.25 -16.00 -9.25
N PHE A 37 5.75 -15.14 -10.14
CA PHE A 37 5.09 -13.89 -9.77
C PHE A 37 3.59 -14.09 -9.62
N ILE A 38 2.92 -13.20 -8.88
CA ILE A 38 1.46 -13.16 -8.88
C ILE A 38 0.99 -12.83 -10.30
N ILE A 39 -0.04 -13.53 -10.79
CA ILE A 39 -0.63 -13.25 -12.11
C ILE A 39 -0.95 -11.76 -12.23
N ALA A 40 -0.37 -11.14 -13.25
CA ALA A 40 -0.56 -9.73 -13.56
C ALA A 40 -1.43 -9.55 -14.81
N PHE A 41 -2.10 -8.39 -14.89
CA PHE A 41 -3.01 -8.05 -15.97
C PHE A 41 -2.47 -6.87 -16.79
N ASP A 42 -2.73 -6.88 -18.09
CA ASP A 42 -2.59 -5.69 -18.93
C ASP A 42 -3.69 -4.66 -18.60
N ILE A 43 -3.37 -3.38 -18.75
CA ILE A 43 -4.26 -2.27 -18.39
C ILE A 43 -5.61 -2.31 -19.12
N GLU A 44 -5.70 -2.95 -20.29
CA GLU A 44 -6.93 -3.02 -21.08
C GLU A 44 -7.83 -4.22 -20.67
N GLN A 45 -7.37 -5.11 -19.78
CA GLN A 45 -8.14 -6.27 -19.27
C GLN A 45 -9.09 -5.89 -18.13
N HIS A 46 -9.98 -4.93 -18.40
CA HIS A 46 -10.78 -4.27 -17.36
C HIS A 46 -11.63 -5.24 -16.52
N ASP A 47 -12.34 -6.18 -17.17
CA ASP A 47 -13.26 -7.09 -16.48
C ASP A 47 -12.51 -8.11 -15.62
N GLU A 48 -11.36 -8.59 -16.10
CA GLU A 48 -10.49 -9.51 -15.38
C GLU A 48 -9.85 -8.83 -14.18
N ILE A 49 -9.38 -7.58 -14.33
CA ILE A 49 -8.86 -6.76 -13.23
C ILE A 49 -9.91 -6.62 -12.13
N LEU A 50 -11.14 -6.23 -12.49
CA LEU A 50 -12.22 -6.03 -11.52
C LEU A 50 -12.63 -7.34 -10.84
N THR A 51 -12.74 -8.42 -11.61
CA THR A 51 -13.11 -9.75 -11.08
C THR A 51 -12.03 -10.27 -10.13
N PHE A 52 -10.76 -10.12 -10.49
CA PHE A 52 -9.64 -10.53 -9.66
C PHE A 52 -9.56 -9.69 -8.39
N PHE A 53 -9.65 -8.37 -8.52
CA PHE A 53 -9.61 -7.45 -7.38
C PHE A 53 -10.77 -7.68 -6.42
N GLU A 54 -11.98 -7.91 -6.92
CA GLU A 54 -13.14 -8.20 -6.07
C GLU A 54 -12.92 -9.46 -5.24
N LYS A 55 -12.44 -10.54 -5.86
CA LYS A 55 -12.18 -11.82 -5.18
C LYS A 55 -11.03 -11.76 -4.18
N HIS A 56 -9.92 -11.09 -4.54
CA HIS A 56 -8.67 -11.20 -3.79
C HIS A 56 -8.35 -9.96 -2.94
N GLY A 57 -8.98 -8.81 -3.19
CA GLY A 57 -8.71 -7.54 -2.51
C GLY A 57 -7.39 -6.88 -2.91
N VAL A 58 -6.65 -7.51 -3.81
CA VAL A 58 -5.36 -7.10 -4.36
C VAL A 58 -5.36 -7.49 -5.84
N VAL A 59 -4.74 -6.66 -6.69
CA VAL A 59 -4.54 -6.96 -8.11
C VAL A 59 -3.19 -6.39 -8.56
N VAL A 60 -2.52 -7.10 -9.46
CA VAL A 60 -1.24 -6.68 -10.04
C VAL A 60 -1.47 -6.27 -11.49
N ILE A 61 -1.03 -5.07 -11.86
CA ILE A 61 -1.16 -4.55 -13.22
C ILE A 61 0.24 -4.39 -13.81
N ALA A 62 0.50 -5.09 -14.91
CA ALA A 62 1.80 -5.09 -15.57
C ALA A 62 1.99 -3.84 -16.44
N ASN A 63 3.25 -3.47 -16.69
CA ASN A 63 3.66 -2.51 -17.72
C ASN A 63 2.99 -1.12 -17.61
N VAL A 64 2.61 -0.71 -16.40
CA VAL A 64 2.06 0.64 -16.17
C VAL A 64 3.10 1.75 -16.36
N LEU A 65 4.39 1.40 -16.18
CA LEU A 65 5.55 2.22 -16.51
C LEU A 65 6.40 1.50 -17.57
N THR A 66 7.10 2.29 -18.36
CA THR A 66 8.19 1.83 -19.23
C THR A 66 9.45 1.55 -18.42
N GLU A 67 10.36 0.71 -18.96
CA GLU A 67 11.67 0.43 -18.35
C GLU A 67 12.45 1.72 -18.02
N GLN A 68 12.45 2.69 -18.94
CA GLN A 68 13.12 3.97 -18.74
C GLN A 68 12.49 4.83 -17.64
N GLU A 69 11.17 4.75 -17.45
CA GLU A 69 10.50 5.42 -16.33
C GLU A 69 10.86 4.75 -15.00
N CYS A 70 10.96 3.42 -14.97
CA CYS A 70 11.45 2.67 -13.82
C CYS A 70 12.90 3.03 -13.48
N GLU A 71 13.81 3.03 -14.46
CA GLU A 71 15.22 3.42 -14.28
C GLU A 71 15.35 4.83 -13.68
N ARG A 72 14.66 5.82 -14.26
CA ARG A 72 14.66 7.20 -13.73
C ARG A 72 14.09 7.26 -12.31
N SER A 73 13.10 6.43 -12.01
CA SER A 73 12.51 6.38 -10.67
C SER A 73 13.50 5.80 -9.66
N VAL A 74 14.23 4.75 -10.02
CA VAL A 74 15.29 4.16 -9.21
C VAL A 74 16.41 5.18 -8.96
N ASP A 75 16.85 5.91 -9.98
CA ASP A 75 17.83 6.99 -9.84
C ASP A 75 17.35 8.07 -8.88
N ASP A 76 16.09 8.51 -8.99
CA ASP A 76 15.48 9.48 -8.08
C ASP A 76 15.35 8.95 -6.64
N VAL A 77 15.10 7.64 -6.44
CA VAL A 77 15.11 7.02 -5.09
C VAL A 77 16.53 7.04 -4.49
N TRP A 78 17.56 6.71 -5.27
CA TRP A 78 18.94 6.76 -4.80
C TRP A 78 19.40 8.18 -4.51
N LYS A 79 19.02 9.14 -5.35
CA LYS A 79 19.27 10.57 -5.11
C LYS A 79 18.58 11.04 -3.84
N PHE A 80 17.32 10.66 -3.63
CA PHE A 80 16.59 10.96 -2.41
C PHE A 80 17.29 10.40 -1.17
N LEU A 81 17.71 9.14 -1.23
CA LEU A 81 18.47 8.50 -0.17
C LEU A 81 19.81 9.20 0.09
N GLN A 82 20.54 9.59 -0.95
CA GLN A 82 21.78 10.36 -0.83
C GLN A 82 21.55 11.69 -0.12
N GLU A 83 20.53 12.46 -0.51
CA GLU A 83 20.20 13.74 0.10
C GLU A 83 19.82 13.56 1.59
N MET A 84 19.03 12.54 1.93
CA MET A 84 18.69 12.21 3.32
C MET A 84 19.91 11.84 4.18
N CYS A 85 20.91 11.21 3.57
CA CYS A 85 22.12 10.72 4.22
C CYS A 85 23.31 11.70 4.12
N ASN A 86 23.08 12.96 3.73
CA ASN A 86 24.12 13.97 3.48
C ASN A 86 25.24 13.47 2.53
N SER A 87 24.83 12.78 1.47
CA SER A 87 25.67 12.14 0.45
C SER A 87 26.65 11.07 0.97
N ASN A 88 26.48 10.58 2.20
CA ASN A 88 27.33 9.54 2.80
C ASN A 88 26.81 8.12 2.54
N ILE A 89 26.20 7.90 1.38
CA ILE A 89 25.67 6.61 0.95
C ILE A 89 25.88 6.42 -0.55
N ASP A 90 26.17 5.20 -0.96
CA ASP A 90 26.49 4.82 -2.34
C ASP A 90 25.90 3.43 -2.59
N CYS A 91 25.16 3.28 -3.68
CA CYS A 91 24.48 2.03 -4.03
C CYS A 91 25.44 0.86 -4.26
N ASN A 92 26.71 1.14 -4.57
CA ASN A 92 27.72 0.11 -4.82
C ASN A 92 28.59 -0.18 -3.59
N LYS A 93 28.33 0.45 -2.44
CA LYS A 93 29.15 0.29 -1.21
C LYS A 93 28.30 -0.03 0.00
N PRO A 94 27.83 -1.29 0.16
CA PRO A 94 27.03 -1.70 1.31
C PRO A 94 27.69 -1.46 2.67
N GLU A 95 29.02 -1.39 2.72
CA GLU A 95 29.80 -1.08 3.94
C GLU A 95 29.43 0.26 4.60
N ILE A 96 28.96 1.25 3.84
CA ILE A 96 28.58 2.57 4.38
C ILE A 96 27.08 2.69 4.65
N TRP A 97 26.28 1.67 4.35
CA TRP A 97 24.83 1.71 4.57
C TRP A 97 24.46 1.65 6.05
N ASN A 98 25.18 0.86 6.86
CA ASN A 98 24.74 0.54 8.22
C ASN A 98 24.57 1.78 9.12
N SER A 99 25.52 2.71 9.07
CA SER A 99 25.51 3.92 9.92
C SER A 99 24.62 5.03 9.38
N ASN A 100 24.27 5.00 8.09
CA ASN A 100 23.65 6.12 7.40
C ASN A 100 22.22 5.83 6.93
N TRP A 101 21.75 4.58 7.02
CA TRP A 101 20.43 4.21 6.50
C TRP A 101 19.28 4.92 7.24
N PRO A 102 18.26 5.44 6.54
CA PRO A 102 17.20 6.24 7.16
C PRO A 102 16.36 5.54 8.24
N MET A 103 15.70 6.37 9.05
CA MET A 103 14.63 5.95 9.97
C MET A 103 13.53 5.20 9.22
N PHE A 104 12.79 4.34 9.93
CA PHE A 104 11.71 3.48 9.41
C PHE A 104 12.12 2.40 8.39
N SER A 105 13.42 2.20 8.19
CA SER A 105 13.93 1.16 7.30
C SER A 105 13.61 -0.28 7.70
N HIS A 106 13.42 -0.56 8.99
CA HIS A 106 12.90 -1.85 9.45
C HIS A 106 11.43 -2.08 9.02
N MET A 107 10.75 -1.06 8.50
CA MET A 107 9.42 -1.16 7.87
C MET A 107 9.50 -1.06 6.34
N GLY A 108 10.70 -1.07 5.76
CA GLY A 108 10.92 -0.92 4.31
C GLY A 108 10.73 0.51 3.77
N ILE A 109 10.61 1.52 4.64
CA ILE A 109 10.27 2.90 4.28
C ILE A 109 11.50 3.81 4.47
N LEU A 110 11.71 4.75 3.55
CA LEU A 110 12.77 5.76 3.64
C LEU A 110 12.29 7.02 4.38
N GLY A 111 12.32 6.97 5.72
CA GLY A 111 11.98 8.11 6.57
C GLY A 111 10.53 8.57 6.48
N ASN A 112 10.28 9.82 6.87
CA ASN A 112 8.95 10.43 6.85
C ASN A 112 8.81 11.54 5.80
N GLU A 113 9.82 11.70 4.95
CA GLU A 113 9.83 12.76 3.95
C GLU A 113 9.04 12.35 2.70
N ARG A 114 8.44 13.35 2.06
CA ARG A 114 7.61 13.13 0.87
C ARG A 114 8.52 13.01 -0.34
N TRP A 115 8.32 11.96 -1.13
CA TRP A 115 9.13 11.74 -2.31
C TRP A 115 8.56 12.54 -3.50
N LEU A 116 9.06 13.78 -3.66
CA LEU A 116 8.57 14.80 -4.60
C LEU A 116 9.57 15.09 -5.74
N TYR A 117 10.31 14.08 -6.18
CA TYR A 117 11.24 14.21 -7.30
C TYR A 117 10.48 14.27 -8.63
N PRO A 118 11.10 14.83 -9.70
CA PRO A 118 10.44 14.96 -11.00
C PRO A 118 9.80 13.66 -11.49
N GLN A 119 10.53 12.54 -11.48
CA GLN A 119 9.98 11.28 -11.96
C GLN A 119 8.86 10.76 -11.04
N ALA A 120 8.92 11.02 -9.73
CA ALA A 120 7.83 10.68 -8.82
C ALA A 120 6.55 11.49 -9.11
N CYS A 121 6.68 12.75 -9.53
CA CYS A 121 5.57 13.58 -9.98
C CYS A 121 5.02 13.12 -11.34
N ASP A 122 5.89 12.70 -12.25
CA ASP A 122 5.50 12.16 -13.55
C ASP A 122 4.77 10.83 -13.41
N ASN A 123 5.27 9.90 -12.57
CA ASN A 123 4.60 8.63 -12.28
C ASN A 123 3.19 8.85 -11.73
N ARG A 124 3.00 9.82 -10.83
CA ARG A 124 1.67 10.14 -10.25
C ARG A 124 0.69 10.75 -11.26
N GLN A 125 1.19 11.23 -12.39
CA GLN A 125 0.41 11.79 -13.50
C GLN A 125 0.44 10.91 -14.74
N ASN A 126 1.05 9.71 -14.66
CA ASN A 126 1.18 8.82 -15.79
C ASN A 126 -0.21 8.35 -16.25
N PRO A 127 -0.50 8.41 -17.56
CA PRO A 127 -1.83 8.11 -18.09
C PRO A 127 -2.27 6.65 -17.87
N ASN A 128 -1.34 5.70 -17.84
CA ASN A 128 -1.66 4.29 -17.57
C ASN A 128 -2.02 4.09 -16.09
N ILE A 129 -1.26 4.70 -15.18
CA ILE A 129 -1.59 4.68 -13.74
C ILE A 129 -2.96 5.34 -13.50
N TYR A 130 -3.23 6.47 -14.14
CA TYR A 130 -4.54 7.13 -14.08
C TYR A 130 -5.68 6.21 -14.56
N LYS A 131 -5.52 5.55 -15.71
CA LYS A 131 -6.50 4.59 -16.24
C LYS A 131 -6.79 3.46 -15.25
N VAL A 132 -5.74 2.86 -14.67
CA VAL A 132 -5.87 1.78 -13.68
C VAL A 132 -6.75 2.22 -12.50
N PHE A 133 -6.46 3.38 -11.93
CA PHE A 133 -7.27 3.89 -10.83
C PHE A 133 -8.69 4.27 -11.27
N CYS A 134 -8.90 4.78 -12.49
CA CYS A 134 -10.25 5.02 -13.00
C CYS A 134 -11.05 3.73 -13.06
N THR A 135 -10.44 2.65 -13.56
CA THR A 135 -11.05 1.31 -13.57
C THR A 135 -11.39 0.85 -12.16
N LEU A 136 -10.45 0.92 -11.21
CA LEU A 136 -10.66 0.43 -9.84
C LEU A 136 -11.62 1.28 -8.99
N PHE A 137 -11.70 2.58 -9.23
CA PHE A 137 -12.64 3.47 -8.53
C PHE A 137 -13.99 3.61 -9.22
N GLY A 138 -14.07 3.30 -10.52
CA GLY A 138 -15.24 3.58 -11.34
C GLY A 138 -15.48 5.08 -11.54
N ASP A 139 -14.44 5.91 -11.42
CA ASP A 139 -14.52 7.36 -11.45
C ASP A 139 -13.32 7.98 -12.19
N HIS A 140 -13.56 9.10 -12.87
CA HIS A 140 -12.53 9.88 -13.57
C HIS A 140 -12.01 11.04 -12.73
N GLU A 141 -12.73 11.45 -11.69
CA GLU A 141 -12.37 12.55 -10.79
C GLU A 141 -11.53 12.03 -9.62
N LEU A 142 -10.24 11.79 -9.92
CA LEU A 142 -9.29 11.25 -8.97
C LEU A 142 -8.44 12.35 -8.33
N ILE A 143 -8.13 12.17 -7.05
CA ILE A 143 -7.20 13.05 -6.31
C ILE A 143 -5.89 12.30 -6.09
N THR A 144 -4.80 12.88 -6.58
CA THR A 144 -3.45 12.34 -6.39
C THR A 144 -2.96 12.59 -4.97
N ASN A 145 -2.40 11.55 -4.35
CA ASN A 145 -1.75 11.65 -3.05
C ASN A 145 -0.22 11.70 -3.16
N VAL A 146 0.42 12.52 -2.33
CA VAL A 146 1.88 12.58 -2.20
C VAL A 146 2.32 11.73 -1.02
N THR A 147 2.97 10.61 -1.33
CA THR A 147 3.48 9.64 -0.35
C THR A 147 5.01 9.51 -0.38
N ARG A 148 5.52 8.56 0.41
CA ARG A 148 6.93 8.26 0.66
C ARG A 148 7.47 7.26 -0.38
N ALA A 149 8.79 7.09 -0.40
CA ALA A 149 9.46 6.01 -1.10
C ALA A 149 9.84 4.87 -0.14
N GLY A 150 9.93 3.65 -0.68
CA GLY A 150 10.44 2.48 0.01
C GLY A 150 11.69 1.93 -0.66
N LEU A 151 12.61 1.39 0.14
CA LEU A 151 13.78 0.65 -0.32
C LEU A 151 14.22 -0.32 0.77
N MET A 152 14.27 -1.60 0.43
CA MET A 152 14.77 -2.66 1.32
C MET A 152 16.23 -2.97 1.00
N ARG A 153 17.00 -3.31 2.03
CA ARG A 153 18.40 -3.74 1.86
C ARG A 153 18.42 -5.25 1.63
N PRO A 154 19.29 -5.77 0.74
CA PRO A 154 19.54 -7.20 0.64
C PRO A 154 20.06 -7.73 1.98
N THR A 155 19.58 -8.90 2.40
CA THR A 155 19.93 -9.48 3.72
C THR A 155 20.74 -10.77 3.61
N LYS A 156 20.81 -11.33 2.40
CA LYS A 156 21.52 -12.56 2.07
C LYS A 156 22.61 -12.27 1.05
N ASP A 157 23.74 -12.94 1.22
CA ASP A 157 24.86 -12.91 0.27
C ASP A 157 25.28 -11.49 -0.16
N VAL A 158 25.33 -10.55 0.80
CA VAL A 158 25.71 -9.16 0.51
C VAL A 158 27.21 -9.08 0.29
N TYR A 159 27.62 -8.67 -0.90
CA TYR A 159 29.03 -8.44 -1.24
C TYR A 159 29.50 -7.06 -0.75
N PHE A 160 30.60 -7.02 0.01
CA PHE A 160 31.25 -5.82 0.52
C PHE A 160 32.58 -5.58 -0.23
N PRO A 161 32.61 -4.70 -1.25
CA PRO A 161 33.79 -4.51 -2.10
C PRO A 161 35.05 -4.12 -1.33
N SER A 162 34.93 -3.24 -0.33
CA SER A 162 36.07 -2.80 0.48
C SER A 162 36.72 -3.94 1.28
N LEU A 163 36.00 -5.02 1.54
CA LEU A 163 36.48 -6.20 2.27
C LEU A 163 36.73 -7.41 1.37
N ASN A 164 36.34 -7.33 0.09
CA ASN A 164 36.28 -8.45 -0.85
C ASN A 164 35.64 -9.69 -0.22
N LYS A 165 34.49 -9.51 0.43
CA LYS A 165 33.81 -10.54 1.22
C LYS A 165 32.31 -10.50 0.99
N THR A 166 31.69 -11.67 0.97
CA THR A 166 30.24 -11.85 1.01
C THR A 166 29.79 -12.29 2.39
N GLU A 167 28.75 -11.65 2.94
CA GLU A 167 28.15 -12.07 4.21
C GLU A 167 26.68 -11.67 4.34
N ASP A 168 25.95 -12.44 5.16
CA ASP A 168 24.58 -12.15 5.51
C ASP A 168 24.45 -10.94 6.44
N ARG A 169 23.32 -10.24 6.32
CA ARG A 169 22.93 -9.06 7.08
C ARG A 169 21.55 -9.23 7.69
N GLU A 170 21.43 -10.18 8.60
CA GLU A 170 20.18 -10.48 9.29
C GLU A 170 19.61 -9.25 10.02
N ASN A 171 20.47 -8.38 10.56
CA ASN A 171 20.09 -7.14 11.22
C ASN A 171 19.51 -6.08 10.27
N TRP A 172 19.52 -6.29 8.96
CA TRP A 172 18.91 -5.39 7.98
C TRP A 172 17.48 -5.78 7.61
N LYS A 173 17.01 -6.96 8.04
CA LYS A 173 15.64 -7.42 7.79
C LYS A 173 14.60 -6.45 8.33
N THR A 174 13.48 -6.39 7.62
CA THR A 174 12.27 -5.74 8.11
C THR A 174 11.66 -6.54 9.26
N ILE A 175 10.80 -5.89 10.05
CA ILE A 175 10.12 -6.52 11.17
C ILE A 175 9.14 -7.60 10.68
N SER A 176 9.26 -8.82 11.21
CA SER A 176 8.53 -9.99 10.72
C SER A 176 7.07 -10.11 11.18
N ASN A 177 6.59 -9.20 12.04
CA ASN A 177 5.29 -9.32 12.72
C ASN A 177 4.36 -8.13 12.49
N TRP A 178 4.64 -7.31 11.48
CA TRP A 178 3.91 -6.08 11.18
C TRP A 178 2.78 -6.33 10.18
N LEU A 179 1.75 -7.05 10.65
CA LEU A 179 0.48 -7.17 9.95
C LEU A 179 -0.52 -6.20 10.58
N HIS A 180 -1.02 -5.27 9.78
CA HIS A 180 -1.93 -4.23 10.25
C HIS A 180 -2.86 -3.76 9.15
N LEU A 181 -3.88 -3.01 9.56
CA LEU A 181 -4.73 -2.22 8.69
C LEU A 181 -4.26 -0.77 8.79
N ASP A 182 -3.92 -0.15 7.65
CA ASP A 182 -3.44 1.23 7.59
C ASP A 182 -4.53 2.27 7.90
N MET A 183 -5.79 1.84 7.84
CA MET A 183 -6.94 2.63 8.21
C MET A 183 -7.73 1.88 9.27
N ASN A 184 -8.15 2.61 10.30
CA ASN A 184 -8.92 2.07 11.39
C ASN A 184 -10.33 1.73 10.89
N PRO A 185 -10.70 0.45 10.77
CA PRO A 185 -11.94 0.05 10.11
C PRO A 185 -13.19 0.38 10.93
N LEU A 186 -13.02 0.68 12.23
CA LEU A 186 -14.11 1.11 13.10
C LEU A 186 -14.36 2.62 13.00
N THR A 187 -13.30 3.43 13.00
CA THR A 187 -13.43 4.90 13.07
C THR A 187 -13.35 5.58 11.70
N GLY A 188 -12.74 4.93 10.70
CA GLY A 188 -12.44 5.47 9.38
C GLY A 188 -11.19 6.37 9.34
N ARG A 189 -10.48 6.54 10.46
CA ARG A 189 -9.27 7.36 10.53
C ARG A 189 -8.15 6.73 9.71
N ALA A 190 -7.50 7.54 8.88
CA ALA A 190 -6.36 7.17 8.04
C ALA A 190 -5.20 8.14 8.26
N THR A 191 -3.99 7.75 7.86
CA THR A 191 -2.79 8.59 8.00
C THR A 191 -2.92 9.93 7.27
N THR A 192 -2.09 10.91 7.66
CA THR A 192 -2.06 12.26 7.05
C THR A 192 -1.53 12.28 5.60
N TYR A 193 -1.04 11.14 5.10
CA TYR A 193 -0.79 10.90 3.68
C TYR A 193 -2.07 10.45 2.97
N GLY A 194 -3.23 10.87 3.43
CA GLY A 194 -4.55 10.61 2.88
C GLY A 194 -5.32 11.92 2.84
N PHE A 195 -6.07 12.18 1.77
CA PHE A 195 -7.08 13.24 1.84
C PHE A 195 -8.18 12.75 2.78
N GLU A 196 -8.32 13.41 3.93
CA GLU A 196 -9.41 13.17 4.85
C GLU A 196 -10.66 13.84 4.26
N TYR A 197 -11.61 13.05 3.74
CA TYR A 197 -12.98 13.56 3.58
C TYR A 197 -13.62 13.59 4.96
N VAL A 198 -13.33 14.65 5.71
CA VAL A 198 -14.10 14.99 6.92
C VAL A 198 -15.40 15.60 6.42
N ALA A 199 -16.44 14.79 6.19
CA ALA A 199 -17.78 15.37 6.15
C ALA A 199 -18.02 16.11 7.49
N GLU A 200 -18.59 17.32 7.42
CA GLU A 200 -19.04 18.04 8.61
C GLU A 200 -19.92 17.11 9.45
N GLY A 201 -19.42 16.64 10.60
CA GLY A 201 -20.06 15.62 11.45
C GLY A 201 -19.13 14.51 11.96
N HIS A 202 -17.97 14.29 11.35
CA HIS A 202 -17.02 13.25 11.80
C HIS A 202 -16.29 13.57 13.12
N PHE A 203 -16.28 14.85 13.54
CA PHE A 203 -15.79 15.26 14.86
C PHE A 203 -16.64 14.71 16.02
N GLU A 204 -17.88 14.29 15.80
CA GLU A 204 -18.69 13.73 16.90
C GLU A 204 -18.20 12.36 17.38
N SER A 205 -17.39 11.66 16.57
CA SER A 205 -16.77 10.38 16.97
C SER A 205 -15.64 10.54 18.00
N SER A 206 -15.03 11.73 18.10
CA SER A 206 -13.98 11.98 19.10
C SER A 206 -14.55 12.24 20.50
N ASN A 207 -15.81 12.65 20.60
CA ASN A 207 -16.47 12.94 21.89
C ASN A 207 -17.25 11.75 22.46
N ASN A 208 -17.62 10.75 21.63
CA ASN A 208 -18.18 9.49 22.12
C ASN A 208 -17.96 8.31 21.17
N PRO A 209 -16.88 7.53 21.33
CA PRO A 209 -16.58 6.37 20.50
C PRO A 209 -17.66 5.27 20.53
N LEU A 210 -18.49 5.24 21.58
CA LEU A 210 -19.59 4.28 21.74
C LEU A 210 -20.73 4.52 20.75
N SER A 211 -20.87 5.73 20.19
CA SER A 211 -21.85 6.01 19.13
C SER A 211 -21.50 5.38 17.77
N ALA A 212 -20.27 4.88 17.60
CA ALA A 212 -19.85 4.13 16.42
C ALA A 212 -20.23 2.63 16.52
N GLN A 213 -20.61 2.14 17.70
CA GLN A 213 -21.02 0.73 17.90
C GLN A 213 -22.38 0.41 17.27
N ASP A 214 -23.28 1.40 17.20
CA ASP A 214 -24.64 1.26 16.68
C ASP A 214 -24.79 1.72 15.21
N LYS A 215 -23.72 2.22 14.60
CA LYS A 215 -23.71 2.59 13.18
C LYS A 215 -23.25 1.39 12.36
N LEU A 216 -23.92 1.15 11.23
CA LEU A 216 -23.45 0.24 10.19
C LEU A 216 -21.96 0.58 9.96
N THR A 217 -21.12 -0.41 10.23
CA THR A 217 -19.67 -0.31 10.32
C THR A 217 -19.08 0.46 9.15
N ASN A 218 -17.93 1.09 9.40
CA ASN A 218 -17.19 2.00 8.53
C ASN A 218 -17.58 3.49 8.61
N ASN A 219 -18.38 3.91 9.59
CA ASN A 219 -18.69 5.32 9.90
C ASN A 219 -19.11 6.18 8.68
N GLY A 220 -19.63 5.56 7.62
CA GLY A 220 -19.90 6.27 6.36
C GLY A 220 -18.68 6.51 5.48
N MET A 221 -17.74 5.57 5.37
CA MET A 221 -16.87 5.46 4.19
C MET A 221 -17.73 5.26 2.94
N ARG A 222 -18.29 6.36 2.46
CA ARG A 222 -19.07 6.42 1.22
C ARG A 222 -18.18 6.25 -0.02
N VAL A 223 -16.86 6.24 0.16
CA VAL A 223 -15.86 6.22 -0.91
C VAL A 223 -14.80 5.18 -0.57
N ARG A 224 -14.55 4.27 -1.50
CA ARG A 224 -13.47 3.29 -1.48
C ARG A 224 -12.13 4.03 -1.30
N LYS A 225 -11.23 3.50 -0.48
CA LYS A 225 -9.84 3.98 -0.38
C LYS A 225 -8.93 2.84 -0.81
N LEU A 226 -7.97 3.15 -1.68
CA LEU A 226 -7.01 2.19 -2.18
C LEU A 226 -5.61 2.66 -1.82
N GLN A 227 -4.77 1.69 -1.48
CA GLN A 227 -3.33 1.86 -1.47
C GLN A 227 -2.77 1.21 -2.72
N ALA A 228 -1.62 1.70 -3.18
CA ALA A 228 -0.89 1.08 -4.26
C ALA A 228 0.60 1.21 -4.00
N ILE A 229 1.34 0.23 -4.52
CA ILE A 229 2.80 0.21 -4.55
C ILE A 229 3.16 0.17 -6.02
N LEU A 230 4.07 1.06 -6.43
CA LEU A 230 4.67 1.02 -7.75
C LEU A 230 5.99 0.27 -7.65
N ALA A 231 6.01 -0.97 -8.16
CA ALA A 231 7.25 -1.74 -8.24
C ALA A 231 8.15 -1.12 -9.32
N LEU A 232 9.34 -0.68 -8.90
CA LEU A 232 10.34 -0.07 -9.81
C LEU A 232 11.36 -1.08 -10.32
N VAL A 233 11.41 -2.25 -9.69
CA VAL A 233 12.24 -3.42 -10.02
C VAL A 233 11.41 -4.67 -9.77
N ASP A 234 11.78 -5.79 -10.38
CA ASP A 234 11.22 -7.10 -10.05
C ASP A 234 11.29 -7.35 -8.55
N CYS A 235 10.18 -7.81 -7.97
CA CYS A 235 10.07 -8.14 -6.56
C CYS A 235 9.71 -9.62 -6.43
N ARG A 236 10.71 -10.47 -6.24
CA ARG A 236 10.49 -11.91 -6.03
C ARG A 236 10.30 -12.21 -4.54
N GLU A 237 9.76 -13.37 -4.23
CA GLU A 237 9.51 -13.79 -2.84
C GLU A 237 10.78 -13.71 -1.97
N GLN A 238 11.95 -14.10 -2.51
CA GLN A 238 13.21 -14.07 -1.78
C GLN A 238 13.76 -12.66 -1.52
N ASP A 239 13.32 -11.65 -2.26
CA ASP A 239 13.78 -10.27 -2.09
C ASP A 239 13.16 -9.65 -0.82
N GLY A 240 12.10 -10.27 -0.30
CA GLY A 240 11.20 -9.68 0.68
C GLY A 240 10.31 -8.62 0.02
N GLY A 241 9.14 -8.34 0.60
CA GLY A 241 8.25 -7.38 -0.05
C GLY A 241 6.92 -7.17 0.62
N PHE A 242 5.94 -6.78 -0.21
CA PHE A 242 4.56 -6.57 0.21
C PHE A 242 3.88 -7.92 0.42
N HIS A 243 3.38 -8.14 1.64
CA HIS A 243 2.50 -9.25 1.95
C HIS A 243 1.13 -8.71 2.32
N ALA A 244 0.08 -9.47 2.02
CA ALA A 244 -1.30 -9.16 2.36
C ALA A 244 -2.02 -10.43 2.80
N VAL A 245 -3.24 -10.31 3.32
CA VAL A 245 -4.15 -11.45 3.48
C VAL A 245 -5.22 -11.36 2.39
N PRO A 246 -5.08 -12.10 1.27
CA PRO A 246 -6.01 -12.03 0.15
C PRO A 246 -7.44 -12.43 0.55
N GLY A 247 -8.42 -11.66 0.12
CA GLY A 247 -9.85 -11.89 0.43
C GLY A 247 -10.30 -11.29 1.77
N PHE A 248 -9.39 -10.72 2.57
CA PHE A 248 -9.75 -10.19 3.90
C PHE A 248 -10.79 -9.07 3.86
N GLN A 249 -10.88 -8.34 2.73
CA GLN A 249 -11.90 -7.31 2.52
C GLN A 249 -13.33 -7.85 2.64
N HIS A 250 -13.56 -9.13 2.36
CA HIS A 250 -14.87 -9.78 2.51
C HIS A 250 -15.26 -10.05 3.97
N TYR A 251 -14.27 -10.07 4.87
CA TYR A 251 -14.44 -10.41 6.29
C TYR A 251 -14.21 -9.20 7.22
N ILE A 252 -13.73 -8.08 6.69
CA ILE A 252 -13.23 -6.94 7.49
C ILE A 252 -14.29 -6.36 8.43
N VAL A 253 -15.58 -6.33 8.05
CA VAL A 253 -16.67 -5.84 8.92
C VAL A 253 -16.87 -6.77 10.10
N THR A 254 -16.93 -8.09 9.83
CA THR A 254 -17.10 -9.10 10.87
C THR A 254 -15.90 -9.11 11.82
N TRP A 255 -14.68 -9.09 11.28
CA TRP A 255 -13.46 -8.96 12.07
C TRP A 255 -13.46 -7.71 12.95
N THR A 256 -13.88 -6.56 12.40
CA THR A 256 -13.95 -5.29 13.13
C THR A 256 -14.95 -5.34 14.29
N LYS A 257 -16.11 -5.98 14.09
CA LYS A 257 -17.13 -6.18 15.14
C LYS A 257 -16.58 -7.06 16.28
N GLN A 258 -15.85 -8.12 15.94
CA GLN A 258 -15.22 -9.00 16.93
C GLN A 258 -14.07 -8.30 17.68
N ASN A 259 -13.39 -7.36 17.01
CA ASN A 259 -12.20 -6.66 17.53
C ASN A 259 -12.44 -5.18 17.87
N GLN A 260 -13.67 -4.78 18.20
CA GLN A 260 -14.00 -3.36 18.46
C GLN A 260 -13.11 -2.72 19.54
N LYS A 261 -12.88 -3.43 20.66
CA LYS A 261 -12.05 -2.91 21.75
C LYS A 261 -10.61 -2.64 21.30
N LEU A 262 -10.07 -3.46 20.41
CA LEU A 262 -8.74 -3.26 19.82
C LEU A 262 -8.73 -2.01 18.93
N CYS A 263 -9.70 -1.91 18.01
CA CYS A 263 -9.82 -0.76 17.10
C CYS A 263 -10.01 0.58 17.86
N LEU A 264 -10.76 0.57 18.96
CA LEU A 264 -10.93 1.72 19.84
C LEU A 264 -9.66 2.08 20.63
N ARG A 265 -8.89 1.08 21.08
CA ARG A 265 -7.62 1.33 21.77
C ARG A 265 -6.58 1.95 20.85
N SER A 266 -6.49 1.52 19.60
CA SER A 266 -5.63 2.18 18.60
C SER A 266 -5.92 3.67 18.52
N ASN A 267 -7.20 4.06 18.56
CA ASN A 267 -7.64 5.46 18.53
C ASN A 267 -7.14 6.31 19.71
N GLN A 268 -6.75 5.69 20.81
CA GLN A 268 -6.22 6.34 22.02
C GLN A 268 -4.69 6.24 22.11
N SER A 269 -4.04 5.60 21.13
CA SER A 269 -2.59 5.43 21.05
C SER A 269 -1.91 6.61 20.34
N GLY A 270 -0.58 6.58 20.23
CA GLY A 270 0.19 7.58 19.49
C GLY A 270 -0.10 7.61 17.98
N ASP A 271 -0.69 6.55 17.42
CA ASP A 271 -1.16 6.49 16.04
C ASP A 271 -2.62 5.97 16.01
N PRO A 272 -3.61 6.87 15.85
CA PRO A 272 -5.02 6.49 15.87
C PRO A 272 -5.52 5.87 14.56
N THR A 273 -4.65 5.79 13.55
CA THR A 273 -5.02 5.44 12.17
C THR A 273 -4.78 3.98 11.87
N THR A 274 -3.70 3.39 12.40
CA THR A 274 -3.36 2.00 12.14
C THR A 274 -3.92 1.04 13.20
N VAL A 275 -4.35 -0.14 12.78
CA VAL A 275 -4.80 -1.22 13.67
C VAL A 275 -3.94 -2.44 13.44
N GLN A 276 -3.08 -2.76 14.40
CA GLN A 276 -2.24 -3.96 14.38
C GLN A 276 -3.11 -5.19 14.59
N ILE A 277 -3.00 -6.18 13.70
CA ILE A 277 -3.67 -7.47 13.87
C ILE A 277 -3.02 -8.21 15.06
N PRO A 278 -3.76 -8.77 16.03
CA PRO A 278 -3.17 -9.49 17.16
C PRO A 278 -2.28 -10.65 16.70
N ARG A 279 -1.22 -10.97 17.47
CA ARG A 279 -0.25 -12.01 17.07
C ARG A 279 -0.84 -13.42 17.07
N ASP A 280 -1.87 -13.62 17.88
CA ASP A 280 -2.65 -14.85 18.04
C ASP A 280 -3.91 -14.86 17.17
N ASP A 281 -4.11 -13.85 16.32
CA ASP A 281 -5.23 -13.83 15.38
C ASP A 281 -5.03 -14.88 14.28
N PRO A 282 -5.98 -15.81 14.06
CA PRO A 282 -5.88 -16.84 13.04
C PRO A 282 -5.67 -16.29 11.63
N ILE A 283 -6.07 -15.05 11.36
CA ILE A 283 -5.92 -14.45 10.03
C ILE A 283 -4.46 -14.37 9.56
N ARG A 284 -3.51 -14.39 10.50
CA ARG A 284 -2.07 -14.37 10.22
C ARG A 284 -1.56 -15.65 9.55
N GLU A 285 -2.31 -16.74 9.58
CA GLU A 285 -1.96 -18.00 8.89
C GLU A 285 -2.18 -17.93 7.37
N HIS A 286 -2.76 -16.83 6.88
CA HIS A 286 -3.19 -16.64 5.49
C HIS A 286 -2.46 -15.49 4.78
N ILE A 287 -1.29 -15.10 5.31
CA ILE A 287 -0.36 -14.16 4.68
C ILE A 287 0.30 -14.82 3.47
#